data_AF-E3BK04-F1
#
_entry.id   AF-E3BK04-F1
#
_cell.length_a   1.000
_cell.length_b   1.000
_cell.length_c   1.000
_cell.angle_alpha   90.00
_cell.angle_beta   90.00
_cell.angle_gamma   90.00
#
_symmetry.space_group_name_H-M   'P 1'
#
loop_
_entity.id
_entity.type
_entity.pdbx_description
1 polymer ?
#
loop_
_entity_poly.entity_id
_entity_poly.type
_entity_poly.pdbx_seq_one_letter_code
_entity_poly.pdbx_strand_id
1 'polypeptide(L)'
;MKATFGPNAKRLQSAYPGSKQKNRQFDQIWQDEQGNIHILEAKGGASTLGAAKLDGEVVQQGSPAYTSKVIGEMNKWFDDNMDQLTRQQKRDYQHTLDMLDEQRDTLQYKVVRQHINDGGVPTGVQVTGYDVKPSSQRY
;
A
#
# COMPACT_ATOMS: atom_id res chain seq x y z
N MET A 1 -7.91 17.84 -13.08
CA MET A 1 -6.94 17.94 -11.97
C MET A 1 -6.31 16.57 -11.75
N LYS A 2 -4.97 16.47 -11.64
CA LYS A 2 -4.34 15.27 -11.08
C LYS A 2 -4.75 15.21 -9.61
N ALA A 3 -5.25 14.07 -9.13
CA ALA A 3 -5.46 13.88 -7.70
C ALA A 3 -4.08 13.96 -7.01
N THR A 4 -3.85 14.99 -6.21
CA THR A 4 -2.65 15.17 -5.40
C THR A 4 -3.05 15.01 -3.93
N PHE A 5 -2.21 14.37 -3.12
CA PHE A 5 -2.38 14.28 -1.66
C PHE A 5 -1.98 15.59 -0.94
N GLY A 6 -2.09 16.72 -1.65
CA GLY A 6 -1.52 18.01 -1.27
C GLY A 6 -0.09 18.24 -1.81
N PRO A 7 0.36 19.50 -1.91
CA PRO A 7 1.68 19.86 -2.45
C PRO A 7 2.89 19.35 -1.65
N ASN A 8 2.74 19.08 -0.35
CA ASN A 8 3.80 18.59 0.54
C ASN A 8 3.67 17.09 0.87
N ALA A 9 2.84 16.35 0.12
CA ALA A 9 2.72 14.91 0.31
C ALA A 9 4.06 14.21 0.10
N LYS A 10 4.38 13.28 1.00
CA LYS A 10 5.64 12.52 0.97
C LYS A 10 5.37 11.10 0.58
N ARG A 11 6.17 10.57 -0.35
CA ARG A 11 6.16 9.15 -0.66
C ARG A 11 7.00 8.41 0.37
N LEU A 12 6.40 7.41 1.02
CA LEU A 12 7.09 6.52 1.95
C LEU A 12 7.68 5.31 1.20
N GLN A 13 8.62 4.62 1.83
CA GLN A 13 9.33 3.51 1.24
C GLN A 13 8.46 2.23 1.29
N SER A 14 7.68 1.98 0.26
CA SER A 14 6.84 0.77 0.17
C SER A 14 7.60 -0.48 -0.25
N ALA A 15 8.61 -0.32 -1.12
CA ALA A 15 9.36 -1.45 -1.65
C ALA A 15 10.46 -1.92 -0.71
N TYR A 16 10.66 -3.23 -0.64
CA TYR A 16 11.80 -3.86 0.03
C TYR A 16 13.14 -3.27 -0.43
N PRO A 17 13.88 -2.54 0.45
CA PRO A 17 15.13 -1.93 0.08
C PRO A 17 16.16 -2.96 -0.40
N GLY A 18 16.83 -2.67 -1.51
CA GLY A 18 17.82 -3.59 -2.09
C GLY A 18 17.23 -4.86 -2.73
N SER A 19 15.90 -5.03 -2.74
CA SER A 19 15.24 -6.17 -3.38
C SER A 19 14.56 -5.78 -4.70
N LYS A 20 14.47 -6.76 -5.61
CA LYS A 20 13.66 -6.66 -6.85
C LYS A 20 12.27 -7.29 -6.68
N GLN A 21 11.99 -7.88 -5.51
CA GLN A 21 10.70 -8.47 -5.19
C GLN A 21 9.60 -7.40 -5.23
N LYS A 22 8.45 -7.74 -5.82
CA LYS A 22 7.30 -6.82 -5.94
C LYS A 22 6.01 -7.36 -5.33
N ASN A 23 5.99 -8.63 -4.95
CA ASN A 23 4.86 -9.27 -4.29
C ASN A 23 4.98 -9.12 -2.76
N ARG A 24 3.82 -9.10 -2.09
CA ARG A 24 3.67 -9.04 -0.62
C ARG A 24 4.07 -7.71 0.04
N GLN A 25 4.04 -6.64 -0.74
CA GLN A 25 4.20 -5.26 -0.30
C GLN A 25 3.13 -4.41 -1.01
N PHE A 26 2.86 -3.21 -0.49
CA PHE A 26 1.98 -2.26 -1.17
C PHE A 26 2.67 -1.63 -2.38
N ASP A 27 1.90 -1.31 -3.42
CA ASP A 27 2.46 -0.64 -4.62
C ASP A 27 3.04 0.74 -4.25
N GLN A 28 2.28 1.57 -3.54
CA GLN A 28 2.74 2.86 -3.03
C GLN A 28 2.13 3.20 -1.67
N ILE A 29 2.90 3.94 -0.88
CA ILE A 29 2.47 4.50 0.41
C ILE A 29 2.80 5.99 0.39
N TRP A 30 1.83 6.82 0.77
CA TRP A 30 1.96 8.28 0.81
C TRP A 30 1.50 8.81 2.16
N GLN A 31 2.22 9.78 2.69
CA GLN A 31 1.79 10.63 3.78
C GLN A 31 1.29 11.95 3.19
N ASP A 32 0.05 12.34 3.48
CA ASP A 32 -0.46 13.66 3.09
C ASP A 32 0.04 14.78 4.01
N GLU A 33 -0.32 16.02 3.70
CA GLU A 33 0.12 17.19 4.47
C GLU A 33 -0.46 17.25 5.89
N GLN A 34 -1.56 16.56 6.12
CA GLN A 34 -2.20 16.43 7.43
C GLN A 34 -1.61 15.26 8.22
N GLY A 35 -0.69 14.50 7.63
CA GLY A 35 -0.01 13.37 8.24
C GLY A 35 -0.71 12.03 8.05
N ASN A 36 -1.85 11.96 7.34
CA ASN A 36 -2.57 10.71 7.13
C ASN A 36 -1.84 9.81 6.13
N ILE A 37 -1.87 8.50 6.37
CA ILE A 37 -1.29 7.50 5.47
C ILE A 37 -2.31 6.97 4.46
N HIS A 38 -1.91 7.03 3.19
CA HIS A 38 -2.64 6.54 2.02
C HIS A 38 -1.87 5.39 1.38
N ILE A 39 -2.51 4.22 1.29
CA ILE A 39 -2.03 3.09 0.49
C ILE A 39 -2.65 3.21 -0.90
N LEU A 40 -1.83 3.17 -1.95
CA LEU A 40 -2.32 3.18 -3.33
C LEU A 40 -1.95 1.88 -4.02
N GLU A 41 -2.95 1.22 -4.58
CA GLU A 41 -2.81 0.06 -5.45
C GLU A 41 -3.14 0.42 -6.89
N ALA A 42 -2.21 0.17 -7.80
CA ALA A 42 -2.44 0.37 -9.22
C ALA A 42 -3.03 -0.91 -9.84
N LYS A 43 -4.15 -0.78 -10.57
CA LYS A 43 -4.74 -1.89 -11.32
C LYS A 43 -4.86 -1.53 -12.81
N GLY A 44 -4.45 -2.46 -13.66
CA GLY A 44 -4.55 -2.33 -15.11
C GLY A 44 -5.89 -2.85 -15.65
N GLY A 45 -6.46 -2.14 -16.64
CA GLY A 45 -7.60 -2.59 -17.44
C GLY A 45 -8.84 -2.95 -16.61
N ALA A 46 -9.49 -4.07 -16.95
CA ALA A 46 -10.70 -4.56 -16.29
C ALA A 46 -10.44 -5.34 -14.98
N SER A 47 -9.19 -5.41 -14.50
CA SER A 47 -8.83 -6.26 -13.34
C SER A 47 -9.46 -5.75 -12.04
N THR A 48 -10.38 -6.50 -11.42
CA THR A 48 -11.04 -6.09 -10.16
C THR A 48 -10.04 -6.03 -9.00
N LEU A 49 -10.45 -5.47 -7.85
CA LEU A 49 -9.72 -5.77 -6.61
C LEU A 49 -9.80 -7.29 -6.42
N GLY A 50 -8.66 -7.94 -6.61
CA GLY A 50 -8.57 -9.38 -6.52
C GLY A 50 -8.67 -9.83 -5.08
N ALA A 51 -9.10 -11.07 -4.89
CA ALA A 51 -8.80 -11.76 -3.66
C ALA A 51 -7.32 -12.17 -3.71
N ALA A 52 -6.53 -11.73 -2.73
CA ALA A 52 -5.15 -12.12 -2.60
C ALA A 52 -5.08 -13.41 -1.77
N LYS A 53 -4.34 -14.41 -2.26
CA LYS A 53 -4.00 -15.58 -1.44
C LYS A 53 -2.79 -15.22 -0.59
N LEU A 54 -3.00 -14.94 0.68
CA LEU A 54 -1.96 -14.68 1.68
C LEU A 54 -1.99 -15.78 2.73
N ASP A 55 -0.89 -16.52 2.83
CA ASP A 55 -0.70 -17.65 3.75
C ASP A 55 -1.80 -18.70 3.69
N GLY A 56 -2.24 -19.03 2.47
CA GLY A 56 -3.27 -20.05 2.24
C GLY A 56 -4.70 -19.51 2.29
N GLU A 57 -4.94 -18.34 2.88
CA GLU A 57 -6.25 -17.72 2.97
C GLU A 57 -6.50 -16.72 1.84
N VAL A 58 -7.74 -16.67 1.39
CA VAL A 58 -8.21 -15.74 0.37
C VAL A 58 -8.77 -14.51 1.07
N VAL A 59 -8.03 -13.40 1.02
CA VAL A 59 -8.44 -12.12 1.62
C VAL A 59 -8.70 -11.08 0.55
N GLN A 60 -9.72 -10.25 0.73
CA GLN A 60 -10.01 -9.17 -0.20
C GLN A 60 -8.96 -8.06 -0.08
N GLN A 61 -8.32 -7.70 -1.19
CA GLN A 61 -7.41 -6.55 -1.22
C GLN A 61 -8.11 -5.28 -0.72
N GLY A 62 -7.40 -4.48 0.07
CA GLY A 62 -7.96 -3.28 0.73
C GLY A 62 -8.82 -3.55 1.97
N SER A 63 -9.04 -4.81 2.35
CA SER A 63 -9.67 -5.14 3.64
C SER A 63 -8.67 -4.97 4.80
N PRO A 64 -9.15 -4.74 6.04
CA PRO A 64 -8.29 -4.70 7.22
C PRO A 64 -7.43 -5.96 7.41
N ALA A 65 -7.99 -7.13 7.10
CA ALA A 65 -7.28 -8.41 7.17
C ALA A 65 -6.14 -8.48 6.16
N TYR A 66 -6.38 -8.07 4.91
CA TYR A 66 -5.35 -8.00 3.88
C TYR A 66 -4.24 -7.00 4.27
N THR A 67 -4.63 -5.79 4.66
CA THR A 67 -3.70 -4.72 5.05
C THR A 67 -2.80 -5.19 6.21
N SER A 68 -3.40 -5.81 7.23
CA SER A 68 -2.68 -6.38 8.37
C SER A 68 -1.66 -7.45 7.97
N LYS A 69 -2.04 -8.35 7.05
CA LYS A 69 -1.12 -9.40 6.57
C LYS A 69 0.04 -8.84 5.77
N VAL A 70 -0.21 -7.87 4.88
CA VAL A 70 0.88 -7.23 4.11
C VAL A 70 1.84 -6.48 5.02
N ILE A 71 1.33 -5.75 6.03
CA ILE A 71 2.18 -5.10 7.04
C ILE A 71 3.03 -6.16 7.78
N GLY A 72 2.44 -7.31 8.14
CA GLY A 72 3.17 -8.42 8.74
C GLY A 72 4.30 -8.96 7.86
N GLU A 73 4.05 -9.17 6.57
CA GLU A 73 5.05 -9.59 5.59
C GLU A 73 6.18 -8.55 5.43
N MET A 74 5.83 -7.25 5.45
CA MET A 74 6.80 -6.16 5.36
C MET A 74 7.70 -6.10 6.60
N ASN A 75 7.14 -6.24 7.80
CA ASN A 75 7.91 -6.35 9.05
C ASN A 75 8.84 -7.56 9.02
N LYS A 76 8.29 -8.74 8.70
CA LYS A 76 9.06 -9.98 8.62
C LYS A 76 10.24 -9.85 7.65
N TRP A 77 10.00 -9.30 6.47
CA TRP A 77 11.06 -9.10 5.50
C TRP A 77 12.14 -8.15 6.04
N PHE A 78 11.76 -7.08 6.73
CA PHE A 78 12.71 -6.13 7.31
C PHE A 78 13.59 -6.79 8.38
N ASP A 79 12.98 -7.53 9.30
CA ASP A 79 13.70 -8.26 10.35
C ASP A 79 14.69 -9.27 9.75
N ASP A 80 14.25 -10.03 8.74
CA ASP A 80 15.06 -11.07 8.09
C ASP A 80 16.22 -10.48 7.24
N ASN A 81 16.16 -9.21 6.83
CA ASN A 81 17.11 -8.60 5.88
C ASN A 81 17.86 -7.38 6.44
N MET A 82 17.53 -6.93 7.66
CA MET A 82 18.07 -5.73 8.29
C MET A 82 19.60 -5.62 8.15
N ASP A 83 20.36 -6.68 8.42
CA ASP A 83 21.83 -6.60 8.43
C ASP A 83 22.45 -6.29 7.07
N GLN A 84 21.71 -6.50 5.98
CA GLN A 84 22.16 -6.26 4.61
C GLN A 84 21.84 -4.83 4.14
N LEU A 85 21.11 -4.06 4.94
CA LEU A 85 20.64 -2.71 4.59
C LEU A 85 21.61 -1.62 5.04
N THR A 86 21.76 -0.60 4.20
CA THR A 86 22.45 0.64 4.61
C THR A 86 21.68 1.34 5.73
N ARG A 87 22.36 2.19 6.51
CA ARG A 87 21.72 2.98 7.57
C ARG A 87 20.54 3.81 7.07
N GLN A 88 20.63 4.34 5.85
CA GLN A 88 19.56 5.15 5.27
C GLN A 88 18.34 4.28 4.92
N GLN A 89 18.56 3.14 4.26
CA GLN A 89 17.50 2.19 3.94
C GLN A 89 16.78 1.67 5.20
N LYS A 90 17.54 1.38 6.26
CA LYS A 90 16.96 1.02 7.57
C LYS A 90 16.02 2.10 8.09
N ARG A 91 16.50 3.34 8.11
CA ARG A 91 15.74 4.48 8.63
C ARG A 91 14.44 4.71 7.86
N ASP A 92 14.53 4.73 6.53
CA ASP A 92 13.38 5.05 5.67
C ASP A 92 12.33 3.94 5.69
N TYR A 93 12.78 2.68 5.73
CA TYR A 93 11.87 1.54 5.81
C TYR A 93 11.25 1.40 7.20
N GLN A 94 12.04 1.51 8.27
CA GLN A 94 11.52 1.49 9.63
C GLN A 94 10.50 2.61 9.85
N HIS A 95 10.81 3.83 9.40
CA HIS A 95 9.85 4.94 9.46
C HIS A 95 8.53 4.60 8.74
N THR A 96 8.60 3.90 7.60
CA THR A 96 7.39 3.46 6.90
C THR A 96 6.59 2.43 7.72
N LEU A 97 7.26 1.46 8.35
CA LEU A 97 6.64 0.46 9.21
C LEU A 97 6.00 1.11 10.45
N ASP A 98 6.70 2.05 11.09
CA ASP A 98 6.22 2.80 12.25
C ASP A 98 4.93 3.55 11.89
N MET A 99 4.93 4.29 10.78
CA MET A 99 3.74 5.04 10.31
C MET A 99 2.56 4.12 9.97
N LEU A 100 2.81 2.93 9.42
CA LEU A 100 1.77 1.95 9.11
C LEU A 100 1.15 1.33 10.37
N ASP A 101 1.95 1.11 11.41
CA ASP A 101 1.48 0.55 12.67
C ASP A 101 0.76 1.59 13.53
N GLU A 102 1.34 2.79 13.68
CA GLU A 102 0.75 3.92 14.42
C GLU A 102 -0.63 4.33 13.87
N GLN A 103 -0.82 4.25 12.55
CA GLN A 103 -2.05 4.68 11.88
C GLN A 103 -2.90 3.51 11.37
N ARG A 104 -2.68 2.29 11.86
CA ARG A 104 -3.28 1.07 11.32
C ARG A 104 -4.79 1.13 11.16
N ASP A 105 -5.48 1.75 12.11
CA ASP A 105 -6.95 1.89 12.13
C ASP A 105 -7.48 3.06 11.28
N THR A 106 -6.60 3.94 10.81
CA THR A 106 -6.94 5.13 10.01
C THR A 106 -6.35 5.08 8.59
N LEU A 107 -5.73 3.96 8.20
CA LEU A 107 -5.16 3.79 6.87
C LEU A 107 -6.24 3.96 5.79
N GLN A 108 -5.95 4.79 4.79
CA GLN A 108 -6.83 4.97 3.64
C GLN A 108 -6.33 4.12 2.48
N TYR A 109 -7.14 3.16 2.03
CA TYR A 109 -6.77 2.31 0.90
C TYR A 109 -7.42 2.81 -0.38
N LYS A 110 -6.60 3.15 -1.37
CA LYS A 110 -7.04 3.76 -2.63
C LYS A 110 -6.62 2.88 -3.80
N VAL A 111 -7.58 2.51 -4.62
CA VAL A 111 -7.33 1.78 -5.86
C VAL A 111 -7.35 2.76 -7.01
N VAL A 112 -6.24 2.82 -7.73
CA VAL A 112 -6.08 3.67 -8.90
C VAL A 112 -6.14 2.79 -10.15
N ARG A 113 -7.10 3.09 -11.01
CA ARG A 113 -7.31 2.42 -12.29
C ARG A 113 -7.01 3.39 -13.41
N GLN A 114 -6.12 3.00 -14.31
CA GLN A 114 -5.88 3.73 -15.54
C GLN A 114 -6.71 3.10 -16.65
N HIS A 115 -7.58 3.90 -17.28
CA HIS A 115 -8.25 3.52 -18.51
C HIS A 115 -7.28 3.76 -19.67
N ILE A 116 -7.07 2.73 -20.48
CA ILE A 116 -6.21 2.76 -21.66
C ILE A 116 -7.09 2.38 -22.86
N ASN A 117 -7.03 3.15 -23.94
CA ASN A 117 -7.72 2.80 -25.18
C ASN A 117 -6.96 1.73 -25.99
N ASP A 118 -7.57 1.26 -27.07
CA ASP A 118 -7.00 0.23 -27.95
C ASP A 118 -5.64 0.62 -28.57
N GLY A 119 -5.31 1.91 -28.58
CA GLY A 119 -4.01 2.44 -29.03
C GLY A 119 -2.94 2.52 -27.93
N GLY A 120 -3.20 2.00 -26.72
CA GLY A 120 -2.26 2.08 -25.60
C GLY A 120 -2.19 3.46 -24.93
N VAL A 121 -3.10 4.38 -25.29
CA VAL A 121 -3.11 5.75 -24.75
C VAL A 121 -3.99 5.82 -23.50
N PRO A 122 -3.49 6.34 -22.38
CA PRO A 122 -4.31 6.61 -21.20
C PRO A 122 -5.42 7.61 -21.50
N THR A 123 -6.67 7.21 -21.33
CA THR A 123 -7.85 8.05 -21.59
C THR A 123 -8.49 8.58 -20.31
N GLY A 124 -8.18 8.01 -19.15
CA GLY A 124 -8.72 8.45 -17.88
C GLY A 124 -8.10 7.73 -16.68
N VAL A 125 -8.35 8.28 -15.48
CA VAL A 125 -7.97 7.67 -14.20
C VAL A 125 -9.21 7.62 -13.31
N GLN A 126 -9.55 6.44 -12.79
CA GLN A 126 -10.56 6.25 -11.77
C GLN A 126 -9.87 5.93 -10.44
N VAL A 127 -10.26 6.63 -9.37
CA VAL A 127 -9.79 6.35 -8.01
C VAL A 127 -10.97 5.88 -7.17
N THR A 128 -10.83 4.74 -6.52
CA THR A 128 -11.81 4.20 -5.57
C THR A 128 -11.18 4.15 -4.18
N GLY A 129 -11.75 4.88 -3.23
CA GLY A 129 -11.33 4.84 -1.83
C GLY A 129 -12.08 3.75 -1.05
N TYR A 130 -11.37 3.07 -0.17
CA TYR A 130 -11.90 2.11 0.79
C TYR A 130 -11.44 2.55 2.17
N ASP A 131 -12.38 2.73 3.09
CA ASP A 131 -12.05 2.90 4.49
C ASP A 131 -11.62 1.54 5.03
N VAL A 132 -10.38 1.44 5.51
CA VAL A 132 -9.91 0.24 6.23
C VAL A 132 -10.43 0.32 7.68
N LYS A 133 -11.74 0.28 7.88
CA LYS A 133 -12.30 0.24 9.25
C LYS A 133 -12.10 -1.15 9.81
N PRO A 134 -11.60 -1.32 11.06
CA PRO A 134 -11.65 -2.61 11.71
C PRO A 134 -13.08 -3.12 11.65
N SER A 135 -13.28 -4.37 11.22
CA SER A 135 -14.61 -4.95 11.20
C SER A 135 -15.15 -4.85 12.63
N SER A 136 -16.23 -4.10 12.81
CA SER A 136 -17.07 -4.19 13.98
C SER A 136 -17.75 -5.57 13.98
N GLN A 137 -16.98 -6.62 14.27
CA GLN A 137 -17.53 -7.86 14.78
C GLN A 137 -17.48 -7.77 16.30
N ARG A 138 -18.54 -7.17 16.85
CA ARG A 138 -19.09 -7.69 18.10
C ARG A 138 -19.52 -9.13 17.84
N TYR A 139 -18.99 -10.07 18.60
CA TYR A 139 -19.74 -11.02 19.44
C TYR A 139 -18.78 -11.76 20.35
#